data_AF-A0A351Y406-F1
#
_entry.id   AF-A0A351Y406-F1
#
_cell.length_a   1.000
_cell.length_b   1.000
_cell.length_c   1.000
_cell.angle_alpha   90.00
_cell.angle_beta   90.00
_cell.angle_gamma   90.00
#
_symmetry.space_group_name_H-M   'P 1'
#
loop_
_entity.id
_entity.type
_entity.pdbx_description
1 polymer ?
#
loop_
_entity_poly.entity_id
_entity_poly.type
_entity_poly.pdbx_seq_one_letter_code
_entity_poly.pdbx_strand_id
1 'polypeptide(L)'
;MITPVANLEPVQLSGAKLQRVSLHNFDFIKDKDIHLHDRIWLQRSGEVIPYIVSVITDRRTTQDPLDLSSENPGDKGGNEGGFIHPPKNCPSCHEPVTIVETHYYCTNPHCPQKTKQQIIHFVSKNCMDIQGIGESVVDLLVENKIIETVADIYKLSDNKIQFQLLKFPGF
;
A
#
# COMPACT_ATOMS: atom_id res chain seq x y z
N MET A 1 -8.53 2.31 5.63
CA MET A 1 -8.33 3.43 4.70
C MET A 1 -7.52 2.93 3.51
N ILE A 2 -7.87 3.32 2.30
CA ILE A 2 -7.13 3.02 1.08
C ILE A 2 -6.29 4.24 0.77
N THR A 3 -4.98 4.06 0.84
CA THR A 3 -4.01 5.14 0.65
C THR A 3 -3.26 4.91 -0.65
N PRO A 4 -3.29 5.87 -1.59
CA PRO A 4 -2.50 5.76 -2.81
C PRO A 4 -1.00 5.95 -2.51
N VAL A 5 -0.17 5.16 -3.19
CA VAL A 5 1.29 5.20 -3.08
C VAL A 5 1.87 5.17 -4.49
N ALA A 6 2.74 6.12 -4.80
CA ALA A 6 3.47 6.13 -6.06
C ALA A 6 4.70 5.22 -5.95
N ASN A 7 4.83 4.29 -6.89
CA ASN A 7 6.07 3.57 -7.12
C ASN A 7 6.92 4.39 -8.10
N LEU A 8 8.14 4.69 -7.70
CA LEU A 8 9.04 5.56 -8.43
C LEU A 8 10.17 4.72 -9.04
N GLU A 9 10.69 5.20 -10.17
CA GLU A 9 12.03 4.81 -10.57
C GLU A 9 13.02 5.16 -9.45
N PRO A 10 13.99 4.28 -9.13
CA PRO A 10 14.82 4.47 -7.97
C PRO A 10 15.63 5.77 -8.06
N VAL A 11 15.42 6.67 -7.09
CA VAL A 11 16.06 7.99 -7.05
C VAL A 11 16.85 8.18 -5.77
N GLN A 12 18.02 8.80 -5.86
CA GLN A 12 18.84 9.13 -4.70
C GLN A 12 18.44 10.50 -4.17
N LEU A 13 18.02 10.59 -2.90
CA LEU A 13 17.64 11.83 -2.24
C LEU A 13 18.26 11.89 -0.84
N SER A 14 19.11 12.88 -0.60
CA SER A 14 19.80 13.10 0.69
C SER A 14 20.52 11.85 1.22
N GLY A 15 21.23 11.13 0.36
CA GLY A 15 21.99 9.93 0.74
C GLY A 15 21.16 8.64 0.90
N ALA A 16 19.84 8.69 0.73
CA ALA A 16 18.97 7.51 0.73
C ALA A 16 18.40 7.22 -0.67
N LYS A 17 18.23 5.94 -0.99
CA LYS A 17 17.57 5.48 -2.22
C LYS A 17 16.06 5.38 -1.96
N LEU A 18 15.26 6.12 -2.74
CA LEU A 18 13.81 6.16 -2.65
C LEU A 18 13.18 5.43 -3.85
N GLN A 19 12.16 4.61 -3.59
CA GLN A 19 11.38 3.90 -4.62
C GLN A 19 9.87 4.05 -4.43
N ARG A 20 9.43 4.60 -3.29
CA ARG A 20 8.01 4.72 -2.93
C ARG A 20 7.76 6.05 -2.25
N VAL A 21 6.67 6.72 -2.57
CA VAL A 21 6.23 7.94 -1.90
C VAL A 21 4.72 7.94 -1.72
N SER A 22 4.24 8.44 -0.58
CA SER A 22 2.80 8.55 -0.34
C SER A 22 2.19 9.62 -1.24
N LEU A 23 1.00 9.35 -1.75
CA LEU A 23 0.17 10.33 -2.46
C LEU A 23 -0.92 10.93 -1.55
N HIS A 24 -0.87 10.66 -0.23
CA HIS A 24 -1.83 11.10 0.79
C HIS A 24 -3.26 10.57 0.57
N ASN A 25 -3.96 11.03 -0.46
CA ASN A 25 -5.33 10.64 -0.82
C ASN A 25 -5.56 10.91 -2.32
N PHE A 26 -6.75 10.57 -2.83
CA PHE A 26 -7.06 10.75 -4.26
C PHE A 26 -7.34 12.22 -4.64
N ASP A 27 -7.74 13.06 -3.69
CA ASP A 27 -7.90 14.49 -3.92
C ASP A 27 -6.53 15.14 -4.17
N PHE A 28 -5.48 14.75 -3.43
CA PHE A 28 -4.11 15.23 -3.66
C PHE A 28 -3.61 14.90 -5.07
N ILE A 29 -3.91 13.69 -5.57
CA ILE A 29 -3.59 13.28 -6.94
C ILE A 29 -4.27 14.20 -7.94
N LYS A 30 -5.57 14.46 -7.74
CA LYS A 30 -6.36 15.34 -8.61
C LYS A 30 -5.88 16.79 -8.56
N ASP A 31 -5.63 17.33 -7.38
CA ASP A 31 -5.22 18.72 -7.16
C ASP A 31 -3.82 19.00 -7.73
N LYS A 32 -2.93 18.00 -7.68
CA LYS A 32 -1.59 18.06 -8.29
C LYS A 32 -1.56 17.58 -9.74
N ASP A 33 -2.72 17.19 -10.27
CA ASP A 33 -2.90 16.67 -11.63
C ASP A 33 -1.96 15.51 -11.95
N ILE A 34 -1.72 14.59 -11.00
CA ILE A 34 -0.72 13.52 -11.15
C ILE A 34 -1.26 12.39 -12.05
N HIS A 35 -0.50 12.07 -13.08
CA HIS A 35 -0.75 10.98 -14.01
C HIS A 35 0.29 9.86 -13.85
N LEU A 36 -0.03 8.67 -14.37
CA LEU A 36 0.96 7.61 -14.50
C LEU A 36 2.12 8.07 -15.39
N HIS A 37 3.34 7.65 -15.02
CA HIS A 37 4.60 8.00 -15.70
C HIS A 37 5.01 9.47 -15.67
N ASP A 38 4.27 10.32 -14.95
CA ASP A 38 4.67 11.71 -14.75
C ASP A 38 6.06 11.82 -14.09
N ARG A 39 6.85 12.78 -14.57
CA ARG A 39 8.04 13.22 -13.85
C ARG A 39 7.63 14.20 -12.76
N ILE A 40 8.12 13.97 -11.56
CA ILE A 40 7.71 14.72 -10.37
C ILE A 40 8.89 15.41 -9.69
N TRP A 41 8.62 16.52 -9.03
CA TRP A 41 9.53 17.14 -8.06
C TRP A 41 9.31 16.54 -6.68
N LEU A 42 10.38 15.98 -6.12
CA LEU A 42 10.39 15.44 -4.76
C LEU A 42 11.19 16.37 -3.84
N GLN A 43 10.66 16.58 -2.65
CA GLN A 43 11.33 17.35 -1.61
C GLN A 43 11.40 16.55 -0.32
N ARG A 44 12.54 16.69 0.37
CA ARG A 44 12.74 16.18 1.71
C ARG A 44 13.14 17.33 2.62
N SER A 45 12.43 17.48 3.73
CA SER A 45 12.76 18.46 4.77
C SER A 45 13.44 17.75 5.94
N GLY A 46 14.75 17.92 6.07
CA GLY A 46 15.54 17.26 7.12
C GLY A 46 15.49 15.73 7.05
N GLU A 47 15.29 15.08 8.19
CA GLU A 47 15.21 13.61 8.29
C GLU A 47 13.80 13.04 8.01
N VAL A 48 12.81 13.90 7.70
CA VAL A 48 11.39 13.52 7.52
C VAL A 48 11.15 12.74 6.21
N ILE A 49 10.00 12.05 6.13
CA ILE A 49 9.48 11.35 4.96
C ILE A 49 9.37 12.33 3.77
N PRO A 50 9.94 12.01 2.59
CA PRO A 50 9.85 12.87 1.40
C PRO A 50 8.42 12.96 0.86
N TYR A 51 8.09 14.06 0.19
CA TYR A 51 6.77 14.31 -0.41
C TYR A 51 6.88 14.88 -1.82
N ILE A 52 5.80 14.74 -2.59
CA ILE A 52 5.68 15.30 -3.95
C ILE A 52 5.31 16.78 -3.86
N VAL A 53 6.10 17.63 -4.51
CA VAL A 53 5.85 19.09 -4.57
C VAL A 53 4.92 19.43 -5.75
N SER A 54 5.26 18.93 -6.93
CA SER A 54 4.55 19.18 -8.18
C SER A 54 4.94 18.18 -9.26
N VAL A 55 4.14 18.14 -10.33
CA VAL A 55 4.48 17.45 -11.58
C VAL A 55 5.25 18.39 -12.51
N ILE A 56 6.15 17.83 -13.32
CA ILE A 56 6.81 18.51 -14.43
C ILE A 56 5.93 18.35 -15.68
N THR A 57 4.89 19.18 -15.80
CA THR A 57 3.89 19.12 -16.86
C THR A 57 4.47 19.30 -18.26
N ASP A 58 5.51 20.13 -18.40
CA ASP A 58 6.17 20.43 -19.69
C ASP A 58 6.81 19.19 -20.33
N ARG A 59 7.03 18.14 -19.54
CA ARG A 59 7.61 16.87 -19.99
C ARG A 59 6.58 15.79 -20.23
N ARG A 60 5.29 16.10 -20.12
CA ARG A 60 4.23 15.25 -20.64
C ARG A 60 4.30 15.33 -22.15
N THR A 61 5.04 14.40 -22.75
CA THR A 61 5.03 14.22 -24.18
C THR A 61 3.61 13.86 -24.59
N THR A 62 2.97 14.68 -25.43
CA THR A 62 1.70 14.33 -26.13
C THR A 62 1.84 13.11 -27.08
N GLN A 63 2.98 12.42 -27.00
CA GLN A 63 3.45 11.31 -27.82
C GLN A 63 4.00 10.18 -26.95
N ASP A 64 3.72 10.13 -25.64
CA ASP A 64 3.92 8.88 -24.93
C ASP A 64 2.94 7.86 -25.52
N PRO A 65 3.40 6.73 -26.10
CA PRO A 65 2.54 5.78 -26.82
C PRO A 65 1.48 5.08 -25.96
N LEU A 66 1.40 5.45 -24.68
CA LEU A 66 0.48 4.89 -23.69
C LEU A 66 -0.76 5.78 -23.45
N ASP A 67 -0.74 7.05 -23.86
CA ASP A 67 -1.91 7.95 -23.78
C ASP A 67 -2.82 7.85 -25.02
N LEU A 68 -2.34 7.22 -26.08
CA LEU A 68 -3.08 6.97 -27.30
C LEU A 68 -3.01 5.46 -27.59
N SER A 69 -4.11 4.75 -27.31
CA SER A 69 -4.33 3.31 -27.57
C SER A 69 -3.62 2.30 -26.64
N SER A 70 -4.28 1.95 -25.53
CA SER A 70 -4.29 0.54 -25.11
C SER A 70 -5.61 -0.08 -25.54
N GLU A 71 -5.69 -0.40 -26.83
CA GLU A 71 -6.61 -1.42 -27.35
C GLU A 71 -6.06 -2.81 -26.96
N ASN A 72 -5.89 -3.07 -25.66
CA ASN A 72 -5.67 -4.41 -25.16
C ASN A 72 -7.00 -4.91 -24.59
N PRO A 73 -7.67 -5.89 -25.24
CA PRO A 73 -9.00 -6.37 -24.86
C PRO A 73 -8.93 -7.32 -23.67
N GLY A 74 -8.34 -6.87 -22.56
CA GLY A 74 -8.17 -7.64 -21.32
C GLY A 74 -8.28 -6.81 -20.04
N ASP A 75 -7.96 -5.51 -20.09
CA ASP A 75 -8.01 -4.64 -18.91
C ASP A 75 -9.28 -3.78 -18.95
N LYS A 76 -10.35 -4.27 -18.31
CA LYS A 76 -11.62 -3.55 -18.15
C LYS A 76 -11.50 -2.47 -17.06
N GLY A 77 -10.53 -1.57 -17.21
CA GLY A 77 -10.36 -0.37 -16.41
C GLY A 77 -9.89 0.74 -17.32
N GLY A 78 -10.82 1.38 -18.04
CA GLY A 78 -10.52 2.47 -18.96
C GLY A 78 -9.85 3.63 -18.25
N ASN A 79 -8.54 3.78 -18.44
CA ASN A 79 -7.82 5.01 -18.13
C ASN A 79 -7.67 5.78 -19.43
N GLU A 80 -8.66 6.62 -19.72
CA GLU A 80 -8.55 7.66 -20.74
C GLU A 80 -7.47 8.65 -20.28
N GLY A 81 -6.27 8.58 -20.88
CA GLY A 81 -5.20 9.57 -20.68
C GLY A 81 -4.38 9.47 -19.38
N GLY A 82 -4.17 8.28 -18.81
CA GLY A 82 -3.19 8.10 -17.72
C GLY A 82 -3.61 8.62 -16.33
N PHE A 83 -4.84 9.14 -16.19
CA PHE A 83 -5.36 9.66 -14.93
C PHE A 83 -5.54 8.54 -13.89
N ILE A 84 -5.21 8.82 -12.63
CA ILE A 84 -5.27 7.81 -11.55
C ILE A 84 -6.62 7.90 -10.85
N HIS A 85 -7.49 6.91 -11.10
CA HIS A 85 -8.79 6.80 -10.45
C HIS A 85 -8.75 5.99 -9.15
N PRO A 86 -9.58 6.36 -8.15
CA PRO A 86 -9.77 5.52 -6.97
C PRO A 86 -10.44 4.19 -7.32
N PRO A 87 -10.03 3.08 -6.67
CA PRO A 87 -10.61 1.78 -6.95
C PRO A 87 -12.05 1.70 -6.40
N LYS A 88 -12.97 1.20 -7.24
CA LYS A 88 -14.37 0.96 -6.83
C LYS A 88 -14.51 -0.15 -5.80
N ASN A 89 -13.59 -1.12 -5.86
CA ASN A 89 -13.54 -2.31 -5.01
C ASN A 89 -12.22 -2.33 -4.23
N CYS A 90 -12.25 -2.87 -3.02
CA CYS A 90 -11.07 -2.96 -2.19
C CYS A 90 -10.03 -3.90 -2.86
N PRO A 91 -8.76 -3.49 -3.03
CA PRO A 91 -7.75 -4.33 -3.68
C PRO A 91 -7.39 -5.59 -2.88
N SER A 92 -7.81 -5.67 -1.61
CA SER A 92 -7.51 -6.81 -0.73
C SER A 92 -8.66 -7.82 -0.65
N CYS A 93 -9.91 -7.37 -0.57
CA CYS A 93 -11.08 -8.25 -0.39
C CYS A 93 -12.13 -8.14 -1.50
N HIS A 94 -11.93 -7.27 -2.50
CA HIS A 94 -12.82 -7.03 -3.64
C HIS A 94 -14.22 -6.51 -3.30
N GLU A 95 -14.53 -6.21 -2.04
CA GLU A 95 -15.79 -5.58 -1.64
C GLU A 95 -15.88 -4.09 -2.03
N PRO A 96 -17.09 -3.54 -2.19
CA PRO A 96 -17.29 -2.14 -2.56
C PRO A 96 -16.71 -1.19 -1.50
N VAL A 97 -16.06 -0.13 -1.98
CA VAL A 97 -15.43 0.89 -1.14
C VAL A 97 -16.44 1.99 -0.80
N THR A 98 -16.40 2.48 0.44
CA THR A 98 -17.19 3.63 0.89
C THR A 98 -16.30 4.86 1.01
N ILE A 99 -16.84 6.02 0.63
CA ILE A 99 -16.14 7.31 0.72
C ILE A 99 -16.62 8.00 1.99
N VAL A 100 -15.69 8.45 2.82
CA VAL A 100 -15.96 9.28 3.99
C VAL A 100 -15.09 10.53 3.86
N GLU A 101 -15.73 11.68 3.67
CA GLU A 101 -15.08 12.94 3.31
C GLU A 101 -14.24 12.79 2.03
N THR A 102 -12.90 12.80 2.15
CA THR A 102 -11.93 12.66 1.06
C THR A 102 -11.29 11.26 1.00
N HIS A 103 -11.53 10.43 2.02
CA HIS A 103 -10.82 9.17 2.17
C HIS A 103 -11.69 7.97 1.81
N TYR A 104 -11.05 6.98 1.19
CA TYR A 104 -11.68 5.75 0.73
C TYR A 104 -11.49 4.67 1.80
N TYR A 105 -12.58 4.00 2.20
CA TYR A 105 -12.57 2.99 3.24
C TYR A 105 -13.18 1.67 2.75
N CYS A 106 -12.48 0.59 3.02
CA CYS A 106 -13.08 -0.74 3.03
C CYS A 106 -13.93 -0.87 4.29
N THR A 107 -15.21 -1.26 4.18
CA THR A 107 -16.12 -1.46 5.30
C THR A 107 -16.13 -2.91 5.79
N ASN A 108 -15.75 -3.87 4.95
CA ASN A 108 -15.66 -5.29 5.30
C ASN A 108 -14.86 -5.53 6.60
N PRO A 109 -15.45 -6.08 7.67
CA PRO A 109 -14.74 -6.47 8.89
C PRO A 109 -13.76 -7.62 8.67
N HIS A 110 -14.04 -8.53 7.73
CA HIS A 110 -13.26 -9.72 7.40
C HIS A 110 -12.21 -9.46 6.31
N CYS A 111 -11.90 -8.20 6.01
CA CYS A 111 -10.86 -7.87 5.04
C CYS A 111 -9.49 -8.34 5.56
N PRO A 112 -8.72 -9.13 4.79
CA PRO A 112 -7.47 -9.70 5.28
C PRO A 112 -6.45 -8.61 5.62
N GLN A 113 -6.44 -7.49 4.88
CA GLN A 113 -5.59 -6.35 5.21
C GLN A 113 -5.98 -5.68 6.54
N LYS A 114 -7.26 -5.64 6.89
CA LYS A 114 -7.68 -5.10 8.20
C LYS A 114 -7.25 -6.03 9.33
N THR A 115 -7.48 -7.33 9.17
CA THR A 115 -7.05 -8.35 10.12
C THR A 115 -5.54 -8.27 10.35
N LYS A 116 -4.75 -8.24 9.28
CA LYS A 116 -3.30 -8.06 9.33
C LYS A 116 -2.92 -6.79 10.10
N GLN A 117 -3.51 -5.65 9.76
CA GLN A 117 -3.21 -4.39 10.43
C GLN A 117 -3.62 -4.39 11.91
N GLN A 118 -4.73 -5.04 12.26
CA GLN A 118 -5.16 -5.21 13.65
C GLN A 118 -4.15 -6.05 14.45
N ILE A 119 -3.66 -7.15 13.87
CA ILE A 119 -2.64 -7.99 14.48
C ILE A 119 -1.33 -7.20 14.68
N ILE A 120 -0.85 -6.51 13.64
CA ILE A 120 0.35 -5.66 13.71
C ILE A 120 0.22 -4.59 14.80
N HIS A 121 -0.94 -3.92 14.86
CA HIS A 121 -1.20 -2.91 15.89
C HIS A 121 -1.22 -3.55 17.29
N PHE A 122 -1.86 -4.70 17.45
CA PHE A 122 -1.96 -5.41 18.71
C PHE A 122 -0.59 -5.82 19.28
N VAL A 123 0.31 -6.35 18.45
CA VAL A 123 1.67 -6.74 18.86
C VAL A 123 2.61 -5.55 19.05
N SER A 124 2.22 -4.36 18.58
CA SER A 124 3.07 -3.17 18.64
C SER A 124 3.45 -2.76 20.07
N LYS A 125 4.57 -2.05 20.18
CA LYS A 125 5.10 -1.51 21.44
C LYS A 125 4.11 -0.65 22.23
N ASN A 126 3.19 0.03 21.54
CA ASN A 126 2.19 0.89 22.17
C ASN A 126 0.94 0.12 22.63
N CYS A 127 0.86 -1.18 22.35
CA CYS A 127 -0.26 -2.05 22.73
C CYS A 127 0.22 -3.15 23.68
N MET A 128 0.29 -4.41 23.22
CA MET A 128 0.68 -5.55 24.06
C MET A 128 2.19 -5.79 24.12
N ASP A 129 2.99 -5.01 23.37
CA ASP A 129 4.46 -5.07 23.35
C ASP A 129 5.01 -6.50 23.20
N ILE A 130 4.49 -7.25 22.22
CA ILE A 130 4.89 -8.63 21.98
C ILE A 130 6.15 -8.65 21.14
N GLN A 131 7.29 -8.81 21.81
CA GLN A 131 8.60 -8.86 21.15
C GLN A 131 8.75 -10.11 20.27
N GLY A 132 9.46 -9.96 19.14
CA GLY A 132 9.72 -11.03 18.18
C GLY A 132 8.66 -11.21 17.09
N ILE A 133 7.46 -10.63 17.26
CA ILE A 133 6.39 -10.66 16.24
C ILE A 133 6.29 -9.27 15.60
N GLY A 134 7.10 -9.04 14.55
CA GLY A 134 7.06 -7.82 13.74
C GLY A 134 6.14 -7.93 12.51
N GLU A 135 6.06 -6.87 11.71
CA GLU A 135 5.24 -6.83 10.47
C GLU A 135 5.57 -7.99 9.52
N SER A 136 6.86 -8.24 9.25
CA SER A 136 7.28 -9.34 8.37
C SER A 136 6.86 -10.72 8.88
N VAL A 137 6.86 -10.92 10.20
CA VAL A 137 6.43 -12.18 10.82
C VAL A 137 4.92 -12.33 10.70
N VAL A 138 4.16 -11.27 11.01
CA VAL A 138 2.70 -11.27 10.84
C VAL A 138 2.32 -11.58 9.39
N ASP A 139 3.05 -11.03 8.42
CA ASP A 139 2.84 -11.28 7.00
C ASP A 139 2.95 -12.76 6.67
N LEU A 140 4.04 -13.39 7.10
CA LEU A 140 4.24 -14.83 6.93
C LEU A 140 3.14 -15.65 7.60
N LEU A 141 2.75 -15.30 8.83
CA LEU A 141 1.73 -16.03 9.58
C LEU A 141 0.34 -15.93 8.94
N VAL A 142 -0.03 -14.76 8.43
CA VAL A 142 -1.32 -14.52 7.77
C VAL A 142 -1.34 -15.14 6.38
N GLU A 143 -0.27 -15.02 5.59
CA GLU A 143 -0.16 -15.63 4.25
C GLU A 143 -0.27 -17.16 4.30
N ASN A 144 0.31 -17.77 5.34
CA ASN A 144 0.25 -19.22 5.56
C ASN A 144 -1.03 -19.66 6.32
N LYS A 145 -1.96 -18.75 6.59
CA LYS A 145 -3.21 -18.99 7.33
C LYS A 145 -3.00 -19.65 8.71
N ILE A 146 -1.88 -19.34 9.37
CA ILE A 146 -1.58 -19.80 10.72
C ILE A 146 -2.36 -18.98 11.75
N ILE A 147 -2.51 -17.68 11.49
CA ILE A 147 -3.31 -16.77 12.29
C ILE A 147 -4.34 -16.06 11.41
N GLU A 148 -5.59 -16.03 11.86
CA GLU A 148 -6.68 -15.29 11.20
C GLU A 148 -7.27 -14.22 12.13
N THR A 149 -6.97 -14.30 13.42
CA THR A 149 -7.48 -13.37 14.43
C THR A 149 -6.39 -13.05 15.45
N VAL A 150 -6.59 -11.96 16.18
CA VAL A 150 -5.73 -11.58 17.31
C VAL A 150 -5.67 -12.68 18.38
N ALA A 151 -6.76 -13.43 18.57
CA ALA A 151 -6.82 -14.52 19.54
C ALA A 151 -5.90 -15.70 19.18
N ASP A 152 -5.59 -15.90 17.90
CA ASP A 152 -4.73 -16.99 17.45
C ASP A 152 -3.26 -16.78 17.84
N ILE A 153 -2.86 -15.55 18.15
CA ILE A 153 -1.51 -15.23 18.67
C ILE A 153 -1.25 -16.03 19.96
N TYR A 154 -2.25 -16.21 20.81
CA TYR A 154 -2.13 -16.98 22.05
C TYR A 154 -2.04 -18.50 21.82
N LYS A 155 -2.38 -18.98 20.63
CA LYS A 155 -2.26 -20.39 20.25
C LYS A 155 -0.87 -20.72 19.71
N LEU A 156 -0.03 -19.73 19.41
CA LEU A 156 1.33 -19.93 18.88
C LEU A 156 2.26 -20.68 19.87
N SER A 157 1.89 -20.76 21.15
CA SER A 157 2.59 -21.60 22.14
C SER A 157 2.33 -23.10 22.00
N ASP A 158 1.38 -23.52 21.16
CA ASP A 158 1.15 -24.94 20.87
C ASP A 158 2.36 -25.51 20.11
N ASN A 159 2.93 -26.60 20.65
CA ASN A 159 4.07 -27.31 20.06
C ASN A 159 3.87 -27.60 18.57
N LYS A 160 2.64 -27.94 18.15
CA LYS A 160 2.35 -28.22 16.73
C LYS A 160 2.59 -27.01 15.84
N ILE A 161 2.22 -25.82 16.30
CA ILE A 161 2.40 -24.58 15.56
C ILE A 161 3.89 -24.19 15.59
N GLN A 162 4.56 -24.32 16.73
CA GLN A 162 6.01 -24.07 16.81
C GLN A 162 6.83 -24.90 15.81
N PHE A 163 6.50 -26.19 15.63
CA PHE A 163 7.15 -27.02 14.60
C PHE A 163 6.90 -26.55 13.17
N GLN A 164 5.79 -25.87 12.91
CA GLN A 164 5.51 -25.27 11.60
C GLN A 164 6.30 -23.97 11.43
N LEU A 165 6.45 -23.17 12.49
CA LEU A 165 7.19 -21.91 12.47
C LEU A 165 8.68 -22.10 12.14
N LEU A 166 9.30 -23.17 12.66
CA LEU A 166 10.70 -23.54 12.38
C LEU A 166 11.00 -23.82 10.89
N LYS A 167 9.98 -23.92 10.04
CA LYS A 167 10.14 -24.12 8.59
C LYS A 167 10.25 -22.81 7.82
N PHE A 168 9.99 -21.67 8.44
CA PHE A 168 10.00 -20.37 7.79
C PHE A 168 11.31 -19.61 8.05
N PRO A 169 11.83 -18.86 7.05
CA PRO A 169 13.02 -18.06 7.23
C PRO A 169 12.75 -16.92 8.24
N GLY A 170 13.56 -16.85 9.31
CA GLY A 170 13.48 -15.79 10.31
C GLY A 170 12.87 -16.18 11.67
N PHE A 171 12.54 -17.45 11.87
CA PHE A 171 12.25 -18.05 13.19
C PHE A 171 13.38 -18.97 13.67
#